data_AF-A0AAV7N7N6-F1
#
_entry.id   AF-A0AAV7N7N6-F1
#
_cell.length_a   1.000
_cell.length_b   1.000
_cell.length_c   1.000
_cell.angle_alpha   90.00
_cell.angle_beta   90.00
_cell.angle_gamma   90.00
#
_symmetry.space_group_name_H-M   'P 1'
#
loop_
_entity.id
_entity.type
_entity.pdbx_description
1 polymer ?
#
loop_
_entity_poly.entity_id
_entity_poly.type
_entity_poly.pdbx_seq_one_letter_code
_entity_poly.pdbx_strand_id
1 'polypeptide(L)'
;MYGPEKCLAQEVDGYERCMDMRSVWTQEVYGHERCMDTRSVWTREVYGHEKCMDTRGVWTREVFGHKKFMDMRDVWTREVFGHKKCMDIRDVWIREVYGHKRCMDTRSVWTQEVYGHKRCMDPRGVWTREVYGHKRCMDTRSVWTQEVYGHEKCMDTRSVWTQEVYGHEKFMDTRGVWTREVYGHKRCMDTRSVWIREVYGHEKCMDTRGVWTREVYRHKRCMNTRSVWTQEMYGHERCLDTRSVWTQEVYGHQRCMDTRSVWTQEVYGHEKCMDTRGVWTREVYGHKRCMDTRSVWTLEVYGHKRCMDTRGVWTREVYGHKRCMDTRSVWTQEVYGHEKCMDTRGVWTREVYGHKRCMDTRSV
;
A
#
# COMPACT_ATOMS: atom_id res chain seq x y z
N MET A 1 46.08 -36.21 9.48
CA MET A 1 44.74 -36.60 9.98
C MET A 1 44.55 -35.93 11.33
N TYR A 2 43.96 -34.74 11.38
CA TYR A 2 43.56 -34.10 12.63
C TYR A 2 42.16 -34.61 12.99
N GLY A 3 42.00 -35.17 14.19
CA GLY A 3 40.72 -35.69 14.66
C GLY A 3 39.67 -34.57 14.79
N PRO A 4 38.38 -34.83 14.53
CA PRO A 4 37.34 -33.82 14.70
C PRO A 4 37.05 -33.61 16.18
N GLU A 5 37.58 -32.53 16.75
CA GLU A 5 37.29 -32.13 18.13
C GLU A 5 35.83 -31.66 18.26
N LYS A 6 35.14 -32.16 19.28
CA LYS A 6 33.83 -31.69 19.73
C LYS A 6 34.05 -30.94 21.02
N CYS A 7 33.59 -29.69 21.10
CA CYS A 7 33.51 -28.98 22.38
C CYS A 7 32.12 -29.19 22.97
N LEU A 8 32.09 -29.71 24.19
CA LEU A 8 30.91 -29.89 25.02
C LEU A 8 31.17 -29.13 26.31
N ALA A 9 30.49 -28.00 26.50
CA ALA A 9 30.53 -27.24 27.74
C ALA A 9 29.13 -27.20 28.38
N GLN A 10 29.07 -27.55 29.67
CA GLN A 10 27.81 -27.44 30.44
C GLN A 10 27.55 -25.98 30.84
N GLU A 11 28.57 -25.27 31.28
CA GLU A 11 28.47 -23.87 31.70
C GLU A 11 29.75 -23.13 31.33
N VAL A 12 29.60 -21.91 30.82
CA VAL A 12 30.68 -21.06 30.35
C VAL A 12 30.52 -19.68 30.97
N ASP A 13 31.43 -19.32 31.87
CA ASP A 13 31.48 -17.99 32.49
C ASP A 13 32.64 -17.16 31.93
N GLY A 14 32.33 -15.95 31.44
CA GLY A 14 33.33 -14.97 31.00
C GLY A 14 33.49 -14.90 29.48
N TYR A 15 34.70 -15.15 28.97
CA TYR A 15 35.01 -15.07 27.53
C TYR A 15 35.49 -16.41 26.99
N GLU A 16 34.73 -17.00 26.08
CA GLU A 16 35.08 -18.26 25.42
C GLU A 16 35.23 -18.08 23.91
N ARG A 17 36.20 -18.79 23.34
CA ARG A 17 36.49 -18.78 21.91
C ARG A 17 36.64 -20.21 21.38
N CYS A 18 35.74 -20.61 20.49
CA CYS A 18 35.80 -21.87 19.76
C CYS A 18 36.26 -21.63 18.32
N MET A 19 37.32 -22.31 17.85
CA MET A 19 37.87 -22.20 16.49
C MET A 19 38.07 -23.57 15.86
N ASP A 20 37.87 -23.68 14.55
CA ASP A 20 38.15 -24.87 13.73
C ASP A 20 37.48 -26.17 14.21
N MET A 21 36.29 -26.05 14.80
CA MET A 21 35.58 -27.19 15.39
C MET A 21 34.53 -27.80 14.47
N ARG A 22 34.40 -29.13 14.53
CA ARG A 22 33.31 -29.82 13.82
C ARG A 22 31.95 -29.52 14.46
N SER A 23 31.90 -29.44 15.78
CA SER A 23 30.67 -29.13 16.48
C SER A 23 30.94 -28.56 17.86
N VAL A 24 30.23 -27.49 18.20
CA VAL A 24 30.20 -26.88 19.53
C VAL A 24 28.81 -27.07 20.11
N TRP A 25 28.75 -27.56 21.34
CA TRP A 25 27.53 -27.70 22.12
C TRP A 25 27.75 -27.04 23.48
N THR A 26 27.02 -25.96 23.72
CA THR A 26 27.01 -25.23 24.99
C THR A 26 25.61 -25.25 25.58
N GLN A 27 25.51 -25.58 26.87
CA GLN A 27 24.23 -25.57 27.56
C GLN A 27 23.92 -24.16 28.09
N GLU A 28 24.79 -23.58 28.91
CA GLU A 28 24.63 -22.21 29.41
C GLU A 28 25.89 -21.38 29.17
N VAL A 29 25.69 -20.13 28.75
CA VAL A 29 26.77 -19.16 28.51
C VAL A 29 26.43 -17.84 29.19
N TYR A 30 27.27 -17.41 30.13
CA TYR A 30 27.22 -16.10 30.76
C TYR A 30 28.44 -15.27 30.33
N GLY A 31 28.19 -14.20 29.57
CA GLY A 31 29.25 -13.30 29.10
C GLY A 31 29.38 -13.26 27.59
N HIS A 32 30.57 -13.52 27.05
CA HIS A 32 30.85 -13.37 25.62
C HIS A 32 31.43 -14.64 25.00
N GLU A 33 30.68 -15.21 24.05
CA GLU A 33 31.11 -16.37 23.27
C GLU A 33 31.44 -15.97 21.83
N ARG A 34 32.49 -16.58 21.29
CA ARG A 34 32.86 -16.43 19.89
C ARG A 34 33.15 -17.79 19.24
N CYS A 35 32.37 -18.14 18.21
CA CYS A 35 32.65 -19.32 17.38
C CYS A 35 33.10 -18.89 15.98
N MET A 36 34.19 -19.45 15.49
CA MET A 36 34.72 -19.20 14.13
C MET A 36 35.08 -20.52 13.45
N ASP A 37 34.85 -20.61 12.14
CA ASP A 37 35.20 -21.78 11.32
C ASP A 37 34.63 -23.10 11.88
N THR A 38 33.36 -23.05 12.31
CA THR A 38 32.69 -24.21 12.89
C THR A 38 31.61 -24.78 11.97
N ARG A 39 31.49 -26.10 11.91
CA ARG A 39 30.44 -26.70 11.10
C ARG A 39 29.06 -26.60 11.76
N SER A 40 28.96 -26.71 13.07
CA SER A 40 27.67 -26.61 13.77
C SER A 40 27.84 -26.08 15.19
N VAL A 41 27.04 -25.09 15.57
CA VAL A 41 26.97 -24.56 16.93
C VAL A 41 25.57 -24.76 17.47
N TRP A 42 25.47 -25.35 18.65
CA TRP A 42 24.23 -25.55 19.37
C TRP A 42 24.35 -24.92 20.73
N THR A 43 23.64 -23.81 20.94
CA THR A 43 23.60 -23.13 22.23
C THR A 43 22.19 -23.23 22.80
N ARG A 44 22.05 -23.70 24.03
CA ARG A 44 20.73 -23.75 24.67
C ARG A 44 20.36 -22.38 25.21
N GLU A 45 21.13 -21.83 26.13
CA GLU A 45 20.85 -20.54 26.77
C GLU A 45 22.08 -19.64 26.73
N VAL A 46 21.88 -18.38 26.33
CA VAL A 46 22.96 -17.37 26.27
C VAL A 46 22.50 -16.09 26.94
N TYR A 47 23.25 -15.68 27.97
CA TYR A 47 23.11 -14.43 28.70
C TYR A 47 24.32 -13.54 28.40
N GLY A 48 24.17 -12.60 27.46
CA GLY A 48 25.25 -11.68 27.08
C GLY A 48 25.40 -11.52 25.58
N HIS A 49 26.62 -11.73 25.07
CA HIS A 49 26.98 -11.44 23.68
C HIS A 49 27.54 -12.67 22.95
N GLU A 50 26.85 -13.16 21.92
CA GLU A 50 27.36 -14.23 21.05
C GLU A 50 27.77 -13.68 19.68
N LYS A 51 28.93 -14.11 19.20
CA LYS A 51 29.36 -13.85 17.83
C LYS A 51 29.77 -15.15 17.14
N CYS A 52 29.04 -15.52 16.09
CA CYS A 52 29.40 -16.65 15.25
C CYS A 52 29.71 -16.16 13.82
N MET A 53 30.81 -16.67 13.26
CA MET A 53 31.39 -16.29 11.96
C MET A 53 31.85 -17.53 11.21
N ASP A 54 31.66 -17.57 9.90
CA ASP A 54 32.08 -18.69 9.04
C ASP A 54 31.55 -20.03 9.55
N THR A 55 30.27 -20.06 9.90
CA THR A 55 29.62 -21.25 10.45
C THR A 55 28.56 -21.80 9.52
N ARG A 56 28.55 -23.12 9.35
CA ARG A 56 27.56 -23.72 8.44
C ARG A 56 26.16 -23.71 9.07
N GLY A 57 26.03 -23.99 10.36
CA GLY A 57 24.73 -24.03 11.02
C GLY A 57 24.82 -23.57 12.46
N VAL A 58 23.94 -22.66 12.86
CA VAL A 58 23.79 -22.24 14.25
C VAL A 58 22.37 -22.47 14.71
N TRP A 59 22.21 -23.18 15.81
CA TRP A 59 20.94 -23.38 16.48
C TRP A 59 21.04 -22.81 17.89
N THR A 60 20.17 -21.85 18.20
CA THR A 60 20.12 -21.28 19.54
C THR A 60 18.70 -21.35 20.08
N ARG A 61 18.51 -21.89 21.28
CA ARG A 61 17.16 -21.95 21.85
C ARG A 61 16.79 -20.58 22.42
N GLU A 62 17.43 -20.13 23.48
CA GLU A 62 17.08 -18.89 24.18
C GLU A 62 18.26 -17.94 24.26
N VAL A 63 17.96 -16.64 24.16
CA VAL A 63 18.95 -15.58 24.08
C VAL A 63 18.48 -14.37 24.84
N PHE A 64 19.31 -13.91 25.78
CA PHE A 64 19.15 -12.66 26.50
C PHE A 64 20.36 -11.78 26.23
N GLY A 65 20.21 -10.80 25.34
CA GLY A 65 21.27 -9.84 25.01
C GLY A 65 21.47 -9.64 23.50
N HIS A 66 22.73 -9.70 23.07
CA HIS A 66 23.15 -9.32 21.72
C HIS A 66 23.74 -10.50 20.94
N LYS A 67 23.21 -10.79 19.75
CA LYS A 67 23.83 -11.75 18.83
C LYS A 67 24.22 -11.16 17.51
N LYS A 68 25.41 -11.54 17.05
CA LYS A 68 25.92 -11.20 15.72
C LYS A 68 26.32 -12.46 14.97
N PHE A 69 25.64 -12.69 13.86
CA PHE A 69 25.88 -13.79 12.94
C PHE A 69 26.37 -13.24 11.60
N MET A 70 27.45 -13.83 11.10
CA MET A 70 28.15 -13.41 9.87
C MET A 70 28.59 -14.65 9.09
N ASP A 71 28.47 -14.59 7.76
CA ASP A 71 28.96 -15.63 6.85
C ASP A 71 28.47 -17.04 7.21
N MET A 72 27.15 -17.23 7.07
CA MET A 72 26.52 -18.48 7.44
C MET A 72 25.64 -19.06 6.36
N ARG A 73 25.48 -20.38 6.41
CA ARG A 73 24.42 -21.03 5.65
C ARG A 73 23.10 -20.92 6.40
N ASP A 74 22.99 -21.51 7.58
CA ASP A 74 21.70 -21.65 8.26
C ASP A 74 21.75 -21.13 9.70
N VAL A 75 20.82 -20.25 10.07
CA VAL A 75 20.63 -19.79 11.46
C VAL A 75 19.22 -20.09 11.90
N TRP A 76 19.07 -20.83 12.98
CA TRP A 76 17.80 -21.06 13.66
C TRP A 76 17.87 -20.54 15.08
N THR A 77 16.92 -19.69 15.45
CA THR A 77 16.79 -19.25 16.85
C THR A 77 15.35 -19.32 17.30
N ARG A 78 15.08 -19.95 18.45
CA ARG A 78 13.72 -20.01 18.95
C ARG A 78 13.30 -18.66 19.51
N GLU A 79 13.96 -18.18 20.54
CA GLU A 79 13.58 -16.97 21.27
C GLU A 79 14.77 -16.02 21.40
N VAL A 80 14.52 -14.73 21.21
CA VAL A 80 15.51 -13.66 21.36
C VAL A 80 14.92 -12.50 22.14
N PHE A 81 15.50 -12.21 23.29
CA PHE A 81 15.25 -11.02 24.09
C PHE A 81 16.45 -10.07 23.94
N GLY A 82 16.27 -8.98 23.18
CA GLY A 82 17.31 -7.99 22.92
C GLY A 82 17.55 -7.77 21.42
N HIS A 83 18.81 -7.89 20.99
CA HIS A 83 19.24 -7.46 19.66
C HIS A 83 19.88 -8.61 18.88
N LYS A 84 19.40 -8.84 17.66
CA LYS A 84 20.01 -9.80 16.75
C LYS A 84 20.39 -9.16 15.42
N LYS A 85 21.64 -9.38 15.01
CA LYS A 85 22.17 -8.96 13.72
C LYS A 85 22.63 -10.17 12.92
N CYS A 86 22.09 -10.33 11.72
CA CYS A 86 22.49 -11.33 10.73
C CYS A 86 23.04 -10.62 9.50
N MET A 87 24.20 -11.06 9.00
CA MET A 87 24.88 -10.51 7.83
C MET A 87 25.39 -11.69 6.98
N ASP A 88 25.21 -11.65 5.67
CA ASP A 88 25.71 -12.66 4.74
C ASP A 88 25.25 -14.09 5.12
N ILE A 89 23.93 -14.24 5.30
CA ILE A 89 23.33 -15.52 5.72
C ILE A 89 22.40 -16.04 4.64
N ARG A 90 22.55 -17.30 4.25
CA ARG A 90 21.62 -17.90 3.29
C ARG A 90 20.21 -17.96 3.89
N ASP A 91 19.98 -18.69 4.98
CA ASP A 91 18.65 -18.88 5.53
C ASP A 91 18.60 -18.59 7.03
N VAL A 92 17.71 -17.66 7.44
CA VAL A 92 17.51 -17.26 8.85
C VAL A 92 16.08 -17.58 9.26
N TRP A 93 15.94 -18.41 10.29
CA TRP A 93 14.68 -18.79 10.91
C TRP A 93 14.63 -18.30 12.35
N ILE A 94 13.58 -17.58 12.69
CA ILE A 94 13.34 -17.17 14.07
C ILE A 94 11.88 -17.41 14.43
N ARG A 95 11.64 -17.97 15.62
CA ARG A 95 10.27 -18.05 16.13
C ARG A 95 9.87 -16.69 16.68
N GLU A 96 10.48 -16.25 17.76
CA GLU A 96 10.07 -15.05 18.50
C GLU A 96 11.24 -14.09 18.68
N VAL A 97 10.95 -12.79 18.56
CA VAL A 97 11.89 -11.70 18.88
C VAL A 97 11.20 -10.66 19.74
N TYR A 98 11.73 -10.42 20.92
CA TYR A 98 11.40 -9.29 21.79
C TYR A 98 12.55 -8.28 21.73
N GLY A 99 12.38 -7.23 20.95
CA GLY A 99 13.41 -6.19 20.73
C GLY A 99 13.68 -5.92 19.26
N HIS A 100 14.94 -6.04 18.84
CA HIS A 100 15.38 -5.59 17.53
C HIS A 100 16.05 -6.70 16.70
N LYS A 101 15.55 -6.91 15.49
CA LYS A 101 16.17 -7.78 14.48
C LYS A 101 16.68 -6.96 13.31
N ARG A 102 17.93 -7.20 12.92
CA ARG A 102 18.52 -6.67 11.68
C ARG A 102 19.09 -7.81 10.83
N CYS A 103 18.60 -7.96 9.61
CA CYS A 103 19.17 -8.83 8.59
C CYS A 103 19.73 -7.99 7.44
N MET A 104 20.89 -8.37 6.92
CA MET A 104 21.61 -7.72 5.84
C MET A 104 22.16 -8.82 4.92
N ASP A 105 22.01 -8.66 3.61
CA ASP A 105 22.56 -9.58 2.61
C ASP A 105 22.16 -11.05 2.84
N THR A 106 20.86 -11.25 3.13
CA THR A 106 20.34 -12.59 3.45
C THR A 106 19.53 -13.18 2.29
N ARG A 107 19.67 -14.47 1.97
CA ARG A 107 18.79 -15.03 0.93
C ARG A 107 17.35 -15.13 1.40
N SER A 108 17.08 -15.74 2.56
CA SER A 108 15.72 -15.91 3.09
C SER A 108 15.65 -15.58 4.58
N VAL A 109 14.64 -14.82 4.98
CA VAL A 109 14.39 -14.49 6.39
C VAL A 109 12.97 -14.86 6.77
N TRP A 110 12.84 -15.82 7.66
CA TRP A 110 11.58 -16.25 8.24
C TRP A 110 11.50 -15.80 9.70
N THR A 111 10.40 -15.16 10.07
CA THR A 111 10.07 -14.83 11.45
C THR A 111 8.62 -15.15 11.71
N GLN A 112 8.34 -15.89 12.77
CA GLN A 112 6.96 -16.06 13.21
C GLN A 112 6.49 -14.74 13.86
N GLU A 113 7.04 -14.36 15.01
CA GLU A 113 6.58 -13.20 15.77
C GLU A 113 7.71 -12.22 16.06
N VAL A 114 7.39 -10.93 16.00
CA VAL A 114 8.30 -9.84 16.38
C VAL A 114 7.54 -8.82 17.23
N TYR A 115 7.98 -8.66 18.47
CA TYR A 115 7.59 -7.59 19.38
C TYR A 115 8.72 -6.54 19.40
N GLY A 116 8.57 -5.46 18.64
CA GLY A 116 9.56 -4.41 18.50
C GLY A 116 9.87 -4.06 17.04
N HIS A 117 11.14 -4.13 16.64
CA HIS A 117 11.58 -3.67 15.32
C HIS A 117 12.27 -4.75 14.49
N LYS A 118 11.78 -4.98 13.28
CA LYS A 118 12.43 -5.80 12.25
C LYS A 118 12.96 -4.92 11.13
N ARG A 119 14.25 -5.05 10.80
CA ARG A 119 14.87 -4.40 9.65
C ARG A 119 15.56 -5.44 8.76
N CYS A 120 15.23 -5.47 7.49
CA CYS A 120 15.91 -6.28 6.48
C CYS A 120 16.42 -5.38 5.34
N MET A 121 17.66 -5.61 4.92
CA MET A 121 18.36 -4.88 3.87
C MET A 121 18.99 -5.90 2.92
N ASP A 122 18.73 -5.77 1.63
CA ASP A 122 19.16 -6.72 0.58
C ASP A 122 18.69 -8.19 0.69
N PRO A 123 17.54 -8.54 1.32
CA PRO A 123 17.06 -9.91 1.25
C PRO A 123 16.45 -10.28 -0.10
N ARG A 124 16.68 -11.53 -0.55
CA ARG A 124 15.87 -12.08 -1.66
C ARG A 124 14.43 -12.35 -1.23
N GLY A 125 14.21 -12.82 -0.01
CA GLY A 125 12.88 -13.13 0.52
C GLY A 125 12.75 -12.85 2.00
N VAL A 126 11.67 -12.18 2.39
CA VAL A 126 11.29 -11.97 3.79
C VAL A 126 9.88 -12.47 4.02
N TRP A 127 9.72 -13.37 4.98
CA TRP A 127 8.43 -13.83 5.47
C TRP A 127 8.30 -13.47 6.95
N THR A 128 7.17 -12.87 7.29
CA THR A 128 6.77 -12.52 8.66
C THR A 128 5.35 -12.98 8.86
N ARG A 129 5.08 -13.76 9.91
CA ARG A 129 3.69 -14.00 10.31
C ARG A 129 3.15 -12.74 10.97
N GLU A 130 3.65 -12.38 12.14
CA GLU A 130 3.11 -11.30 12.95
C GLU A 130 4.22 -10.31 13.36
N VAL A 131 3.87 -9.02 13.34
CA VAL A 131 4.72 -7.94 13.83
C VAL A 131 3.92 -6.99 14.70
N TYR A 132 4.30 -6.87 15.96
CA TYR A 132 3.85 -5.86 16.90
C TYR A 132 4.95 -4.79 17.01
N GLY A 133 4.81 -3.71 16.24
CA GLY A 133 5.77 -2.61 16.19
C GLY A 133 6.12 -2.19 14.77
N HIS A 134 7.40 -2.19 14.41
CA HIS A 134 7.87 -1.66 13.12
C HIS A 134 8.61 -2.69 12.28
N LYS A 135 8.18 -2.82 11.02
CA LYS A 135 8.88 -3.58 9.98
C LYS A 135 9.44 -2.63 8.93
N ARG A 136 10.73 -2.81 8.60
CA ARG A 136 11.41 -2.11 7.51
C ARG A 136 12.12 -3.06 6.59
N CYS A 137 11.78 -3.02 5.30
CA CYS A 137 12.45 -3.77 4.24
C CYS A 137 13.02 -2.77 3.22
N MET A 138 14.24 -3.03 2.76
CA MET A 138 14.98 -2.18 1.82
C MET A 138 15.73 -3.08 0.85
N ASP A 139 15.69 -2.74 -0.44
CA ASP A 139 16.35 -3.48 -1.51
C ASP A 139 15.95 -4.97 -1.55
N THR A 140 14.64 -5.23 -1.46
CA THR A 140 14.13 -6.60 -1.33
C THR A 140 13.45 -7.09 -2.59
N ARG A 141 13.68 -8.36 -2.93
CA ARG A 141 12.94 -8.95 -4.06
C ARG A 141 11.49 -9.27 -3.68
N SER A 142 11.26 -9.91 -2.54
CA SER A 142 9.93 -10.30 -2.10
C SER A 142 9.73 -10.14 -0.61
N VAL A 143 8.62 -9.53 -0.22
CA VAL A 143 8.17 -9.43 1.18
C VAL A 143 6.78 -10.00 1.30
N TRP A 144 6.59 -10.90 2.27
CA TRP A 144 5.30 -11.45 2.66
C TRP A 144 5.08 -11.17 4.14
N THR A 145 3.94 -10.57 4.47
CA THR A 145 3.48 -10.35 5.83
C THR A 145 2.06 -10.88 5.98
N GLN A 146 1.80 -11.65 7.05
CA GLN A 146 0.42 -11.92 7.42
C GLN A 146 -0.16 -10.70 8.12
N GLU A 147 0.34 -10.36 9.30
CA GLU A 147 -0.26 -9.35 10.17
C GLU A 147 0.77 -8.33 10.68
N VAL A 148 0.39 -7.05 10.66
CA VAL A 148 1.16 -5.96 11.26
C VAL A 148 0.27 -5.13 12.17
N TYR A 149 0.64 -5.07 13.44
CA TYR A 149 0.13 -4.11 14.42
C TYR A 149 1.19 -3.02 14.61
N GLY A 150 1.06 -1.92 13.86
CA GLY A 150 2.02 -0.81 13.89
C GLY A 150 2.37 -0.29 12.49
N HIS A 151 3.65 -0.35 12.12
CA HIS A 151 4.15 0.28 10.90
C HIS A 151 4.93 -0.67 10.00
N GLU A 152 4.57 -0.70 8.72
CA GLU A 152 5.36 -1.37 7.67
C GLU A 152 5.93 -0.34 6.69
N LYS A 153 7.23 -0.41 6.44
CA LYS A 153 7.91 0.39 5.42
C LYS A 153 8.72 -0.50 4.49
N CYS A 154 8.42 -0.46 3.21
CA CYS A 154 9.24 -1.10 2.17
C CYS A 154 9.76 -0.05 1.17
N MET A 155 11.04 -0.15 0.84
CA MET A 155 11.75 0.72 -0.11
C MET A 155 12.51 -0.15 -1.10
N ASP A 156 12.50 0.23 -2.38
CA ASP A 156 13.21 -0.51 -3.45
C ASP A 156 12.84 -1.99 -3.46
N THR A 157 11.53 -2.26 -3.52
CA THR A 157 11.02 -3.63 -3.41
C THR A 157 10.30 -4.08 -4.66
N ARG A 158 10.64 -5.28 -5.15
CA ARG A 158 10.00 -5.78 -6.36
C ARG A 158 8.56 -6.24 -6.09
N SER A 159 8.29 -6.90 -4.97
CA SER A 159 6.93 -7.36 -4.65
C SER A 159 6.69 -7.39 -3.14
N VAL A 160 5.57 -6.82 -2.72
CA VAL A 160 5.09 -6.88 -1.34
C VAL A 160 3.68 -7.47 -1.31
N TRP A 161 3.47 -8.42 -0.40
CA TRP A 161 2.18 -9.00 -0.09
C TRP A 161 1.93 -8.84 1.41
N THR A 162 0.84 -8.17 1.76
CA THR A 162 0.38 -8.00 3.15
C THR A 162 -1.05 -8.49 3.26
N GLN A 163 -1.35 -9.32 4.26
CA GLN A 163 -2.74 -9.73 4.48
C GLN A 163 -3.48 -8.63 5.26
N GLU A 164 -3.06 -8.34 6.49
CA GLU A 164 -3.76 -7.43 7.38
C GLU A 164 -2.80 -6.45 8.04
N VAL A 165 -3.17 -5.17 8.06
CA VAL A 165 -2.42 -4.13 8.76
C VAL A 165 -3.34 -3.28 9.61
N TYR A 166 -3.02 -3.20 10.90
CA TYR A 166 -3.57 -2.26 11.86
C TYR A 166 -2.52 -1.17 12.13
N GLY A 167 -2.62 -0.06 11.41
CA GLY A 167 -1.69 1.06 11.54
C GLY A 167 -1.31 1.69 10.19
N HIS A 168 -0.01 1.74 9.89
CA HIS A 168 0.49 2.48 8.72
C HIS A 168 1.39 1.66 7.80
N GLU A 169 1.09 1.68 6.51
CA GLU A 169 1.95 1.16 5.45
C GLU A 169 2.58 2.30 4.64
N LYS A 170 3.89 2.20 4.36
CA LYS A 170 4.59 3.09 3.43
C LYS A 170 5.44 2.30 2.43
N PHE A 171 5.10 2.43 1.16
CA PHE A 171 5.81 1.85 0.02
C PHE A 171 6.44 2.96 -0.82
N MET A 172 7.72 2.78 -1.17
CA MET A 172 8.50 3.68 -2.02
C MET A 172 9.29 2.84 -3.02
N ASP A 173 9.30 3.24 -4.29
CA ASP A 173 10.02 2.54 -5.37
C ASP A 173 9.67 1.05 -5.42
N THR A 174 8.38 0.75 -5.53
CA THR A 174 7.89 -0.64 -5.52
C THR A 174 7.24 -1.05 -6.83
N ARG A 175 7.60 -2.23 -7.33
CA ARG A 175 7.02 -2.72 -8.59
C ARG A 175 5.61 -3.27 -8.40
N GLY A 176 5.31 -3.89 -7.26
CA GLY A 176 4.00 -4.46 -7.00
C GLY A 176 3.69 -4.50 -5.51
N VAL A 177 2.53 -4.00 -5.13
CA VAL A 177 1.99 -4.09 -3.78
C VAL A 177 0.62 -4.75 -3.86
N TRP A 178 0.44 -5.82 -3.10
CA TRP A 178 -0.86 -6.44 -2.87
C TRP A 178 -1.15 -6.39 -1.38
N THR A 179 -2.32 -5.87 -1.03
CA THR A 179 -2.79 -5.86 0.36
C THR A 179 -4.24 -6.27 0.41
N ARG A 180 -4.57 -7.17 1.32
CA ARG A 180 -5.97 -7.56 1.51
C ARG A 180 -6.70 -6.49 2.32
N GLU A 181 -6.29 -6.21 3.55
CA GLU A 181 -7.00 -5.32 4.46
C GLU A 181 -6.06 -4.32 5.15
N VAL A 182 -6.48 -3.06 5.21
CA VAL A 182 -5.77 -2.00 5.94
C VAL A 182 -6.75 -1.25 6.84
N TYR A 183 -6.50 -1.30 8.15
CA TYR A 183 -7.13 -0.46 9.16
C TYR A 183 -6.15 0.66 9.56
N GLY A 184 -6.28 1.82 8.92
CA GLY A 184 -5.41 2.96 9.14
C GLY A 184 -4.98 3.67 7.87
N HIS A 185 -3.68 3.84 7.65
CA HIS A 185 -3.16 4.63 6.53
C HIS A 185 -2.22 3.84 5.63
N LYS A 186 -2.43 3.95 4.32
CA LYS A 186 -1.53 3.42 3.32
C LYS A 186 -0.99 4.51 2.43
N ARG A 187 0.32 4.53 2.22
CA ARG A 187 1.00 5.43 1.30
C ARG A 187 1.86 4.65 0.30
N CYS A 188 1.59 4.82 -0.98
CA CYS A 188 2.41 4.30 -2.08
C CYS A 188 3.00 5.47 -2.87
N MET A 189 4.29 5.42 -3.15
CA MET A 189 5.06 6.43 -3.89
C MET A 189 5.96 5.71 -4.90
N ASP A 190 5.98 6.18 -6.14
CA ASP A 190 6.78 5.60 -7.22
C ASP A 190 6.50 4.10 -7.38
N THR A 191 5.21 3.77 -7.54
CA THR A 191 4.77 2.37 -7.59
C THR A 191 4.17 1.98 -8.92
N ARG A 192 4.59 0.85 -9.47
CA ARG A 192 4.05 0.42 -10.77
C ARG A 192 2.63 -0.13 -10.65
N SER A 193 2.32 -0.90 -9.61
CA SER A 193 0.98 -1.49 -9.45
C SER A 193 0.64 -1.69 -7.99
N VAL A 194 -0.55 -1.22 -7.60
CA VAL A 194 -1.10 -1.36 -6.26
C VAL A 194 -2.47 -2.05 -6.38
N TRP A 195 -2.63 -3.14 -5.66
CA TRP A 195 -3.88 -3.89 -5.53
C TRP A 195 -4.29 -3.93 -4.07
N ILE A 196 -5.49 -3.46 -3.77
CA ILE A 196 -6.03 -3.44 -2.42
C ILE A 196 -7.44 -4.00 -2.44
N ARG A 197 -7.76 -4.91 -1.52
CA ARG A 197 -9.16 -5.33 -1.34
C ARG A 197 -9.90 -4.28 -0.54
N GLU A 198 -9.53 -4.06 0.71
CA GLU A 198 -10.28 -3.18 1.62
C GLU A 198 -9.35 -2.19 2.33
N VAL A 199 -9.81 -0.94 2.43
CA VAL A 199 -9.16 0.11 3.24
C VAL A 199 -10.18 0.76 4.16
N TYR A 200 -9.96 0.63 5.46
CA TYR A 200 -10.66 1.38 6.50
C TYR A 200 -9.77 2.52 6.99
N GLY A 201 -9.83 3.68 6.31
CA GLY A 201 -9.02 4.85 6.65
C GLY A 201 -8.58 5.67 5.45
N HIS A 202 -7.27 5.83 5.27
CA HIS A 202 -6.73 6.71 4.23
C HIS A 202 -5.76 5.98 3.30
N GLU A 203 -6.05 6.06 2.01
CA GLU A 203 -5.15 5.63 0.95
C GLU A 203 -4.56 6.85 0.23
N LYS A 204 -3.23 6.86 0.06
CA LYS A 204 -2.52 7.87 -0.74
C LYS A 204 -1.56 7.21 -1.72
N CYS A 205 -1.82 7.39 -3.01
CA CYS A 205 -0.93 6.97 -4.10
C CYS A 205 -0.37 8.20 -4.82
N MET A 206 0.95 8.21 -5.04
CA MET A 206 1.67 9.25 -5.76
C MET A 206 2.59 8.60 -6.78
N ASP A 207 2.63 9.14 -8.00
CA ASP A 207 3.49 8.67 -9.09
C ASP A 207 3.30 7.16 -9.35
N THR A 208 2.04 6.76 -9.57
CA THR A 208 1.69 5.35 -9.73
C THR A 208 1.14 5.02 -11.11
N ARG A 209 1.55 3.87 -11.66
CA ARG A 209 1.05 3.47 -12.99
C ARG A 209 -0.35 2.85 -12.92
N GLY A 210 -0.69 2.15 -11.85
CA GLY A 210 -2.00 1.52 -11.70
C GLY A 210 -2.37 1.32 -10.26
N VAL A 211 -3.58 1.73 -9.89
CA VAL A 211 -4.17 1.50 -8.57
C VAL A 211 -5.51 0.82 -8.78
N TRP A 212 -5.67 -0.36 -8.20
CA TRP A 212 -6.92 -1.09 -8.14
C TRP A 212 -7.32 -1.26 -6.68
N THR A 213 -8.50 -0.77 -6.32
CA THR A 213 -9.08 -0.95 -4.99
C THR A 213 -10.49 -1.47 -5.12
N ARG A 214 -10.83 -2.52 -4.37
CA ARG A 214 -12.22 -2.97 -4.32
C ARG A 214 -13.04 -2.00 -3.47
N GLU A 215 -12.74 -1.87 -2.19
CA GLU A 215 -13.54 -1.09 -1.25
C GLU A 215 -12.66 -0.11 -0.46
N VAL A 216 -13.10 1.14 -0.35
CA VAL A 216 -12.46 2.15 0.48
C VAL A 216 -13.48 2.88 1.34
N TYR A 217 -13.21 2.91 2.64
CA TYR A 217 -13.95 3.67 3.63
C TYR A 217 -13.13 4.87 4.10
N ARG A 218 -13.75 6.04 4.09
CA ARG A 218 -13.24 7.39 4.38
C ARG A 218 -12.53 8.10 3.23
N HIS A 219 -11.27 7.80 2.91
CA HIS A 219 -10.50 8.68 2.03
C HIS A 219 -9.53 7.96 1.08
N LYS A 220 -9.63 8.30 -0.21
CA LYS A 220 -8.67 7.91 -1.26
C LYS A 220 -8.08 9.14 -1.94
N ARG A 221 -6.76 9.19 -2.10
CA ARG A 221 -6.07 10.23 -2.87
C ARG A 221 -5.06 9.64 -3.84
N CYS A 222 -5.23 9.93 -5.12
CA CYS A 222 -4.29 9.57 -6.18
C CYS A 222 -3.74 10.85 -6.84
N MET A 223 -2.42 10.95 -6.98
CA MET A 223 -1.72 12.06 -7.65
C MET A 223 -0.74 11.49 -8.68
N ASN A 224 -0.65 12.10 -9.86
CA ASN A 224 0.22 11.66 -10.95
C ASN A 224 0.04 10.18 -11.29
N THR A 225 -1.22 9.72 -11.40
CA THR A 225 -1.52 8.30 -11.60
C THR A 225 -2.04 8.02 -13.00
N ARG A 226 -1.49 7.02 -13.68
CA ARG A 226 -1.95 6.70 -15.03
C ARG A 226 -3.35 6.09 -15.03
N SER A 227 -3.66 5.19 -14.09
CA SER A 227 -4.96 4.54 -14.05
C SER A 227 -5.38 4.25 -12.60
N VAL A 228 -6.60 4.65 -12.27
CA VAL A 228 -7.25 4.37 -10.99
C VAL A 228 -8.53 3.62 -11.27
N TRP A 229 -8.71 2.49 -10.60
CA TRP A 229 -9.92 1.70 -10.59
C TRP A 229 -10.39 1.55 -9.15
N THR A 230 -11.64 1.88 -8.89
CA THR A 230 -12.31 1.73 -7.59
C THR A 230 -13.65 1.04 -7.83
N GLN A 231 -13.94 -0.04 -7.10
CA GLN A 231 -15.28 -0.62 -7.15
C GLN A 231 -16.22 0.25 -6.31
N GLU A 232 -15.99 0.31 -5.02
CA GLU A 232 -16.86 1.00 -4.07
C GLU A 232 -16.06 1.99 -3.22
N MET A 233 -16.57 3.22 -3.14
CA MET A 233 -16.00 4.28 -2.32
C MET A 233 -17.06 4.82 -1.36
N TYR A 234 -16.82 4.67 -0.06
CA TYR A 234 -17.62 5.28 1.01
C TYR A 234 -16.83 6.44 1.63
N GLY A 235 -17.06 7.67 1.18
CA GLY A 235 -16.37 8.86 1.69
C GLY A 235 -15.88 9.78 0.58
N HIS A 236 -14.61 10.18 0.61
CA HIS A 236 -14.02 11.10 -0.36
C HIS A 236 -12.90 10.49 -1.22
N GLU A 237 -13.09 10.50 -2.53
CA GLU A 237 -12.06 10.18 -3.51
C GLU A 237 -11.53 11.46 -4.16
N ARG A 238 -10.20 11.57 -4.27
CA ARG A 238 -9.54 12.69 -4.96
C ARG A 238 -8.48 12.17 -5.93
N CYS A 239 -8.65 12.48 -7.21
CA CYS A 239 -7.69 12.19 -8.27
C CYS A 239 -7.17 13.51 -8.85
N LEU A 240 -5.85 13.65 -8.91
CA LEU A 240 -5.13 14.81 -9.43
C LEU A 240 -4.11 14.31 -10.47
N ASP A 241 -4.01 14.98 -11.62
CA ASP A 241 -3.06 14.62 -12.67
C ASP A 241 -3.19 13.15 -13.07
N THR A 242 -4.40 12.74 -13.43
CA THR A 242 -4.70 11.32 -13.70
C THR A 242 -5.14 11.09 -15.13
N ARG A 243 -4.56 10.07 -15.79
CA ARG A 243 -4.96 9.79 -17.18
C ARG A 243 -6.33 9.13 -17.25
N SER A 244 -6.66 8.22 -16.34
CA SER A 244 -7.96 7.54 -16.35
C SER A 244 -8.41 7.18 -14.94
N VAL A 245 -9.65 7.52 -14.63
CA VAL A 245 -10.34 7.14 -13.40
C VAL A 245 -11.59 6.36 -13.78
N TRP A 246 -11.73 5.17 -13.19
CA TRP A 246 -12.91 4.32 -13.31
C TRP A 246 -13.41 4.02 -11.90
N THR A 247 -14.68 4.33 -11.66
CA THR A 247 -15.34 4.16 -10.36
C THR A 247 -16.70 3.52 -10.60
N GLN A 248 -16.98 2.39 -9.97
CA GLN A 248 -18.33 1.80 -10.08
C GLN A 248 -19.30 2.62 -9.22
N GLU A 249 -19.11 2.64 -7.91
CA GLU A 249 -20.02 3.29 -6.97
C GLU A 249 -19.28 4.24 -6.02
N VAL A 250 -19.87 5.42 -5.83
CA VAL A 250 -19.38 6.41 -4.86
C VAL A 250 -20.52 6.85 -3.94
N TYR A 251 -20.38 6.56 -2.65
CA TYR A 251 -21.20 7.10 -1.57
C TYR A 251 -20.43 8.22 -0.86
N GLY A 252 -20.64 9.46 -1.29
CA GLY A 252 -19.96 10.63 -0.74
C GLY A 252 -19.48 11.59 -1.82
N HIS A 253 -18.18 11.85 -1.91
CA HIS A 253 -17.63 12.86 -2.81
C HIS A 253 -16.51 12.31 -3.69
N GLN A 254 -16.64 12.49 -5.00
CA GLN A 254 -15.57 12.27 -5.97
C GLN A 254 -15.06 13.60 -6.51
N ARG A 255 -13.75 13.83 -6.46
CA ARG A 255 -13.11 15.00 -7.07
C ARG A 255 -12.00 14.59 -8.01
N CYS A 256 -12.14 14.96 -9.29
CA CYS A 256 -11.13 14.78 -10.32
C CYS A 256 -10.65 16.15 -10.82
N MET A 257 -9.34 16.34 -10.88
CA MET A 257 -8.68 17.56 -11.38
C MET A 257 -7.54 17.14 -12.31
N ASP A 258 -7.39 17.84 -13.44
CA ASP A 258 -6.38 17.55 -14.46
C ASP A 258 -6.46 16.10 -14.93
N THR A 259 -7.66 15.67 -15.34
CA THR A 259 -7.91 14.28 -15.71
C THR A 259 -8.29 14.10 -17.17
N ARG A 260 -7.67 13.14 -17.85
CA ARG A 260 -8.01 12.91 -19.26
C ARG A 260 -9.36 12.21 -19.40
N SER A 261 -9.70 11.26 -18.54
CA SER A 261 -10.97 10.55 -18.63
C SER A 261 -11.45 10.10 -17.26
N VAL A 262 -12.72 10.37 -16.98
CA VAL A 262 -13.43 9.90 -15.78
C VAL A 262 -14.64 9.11 -16.25
N TRP A 263 -14.78 7.89 -15.73
CA TRP A 263 -15.94 7.05 -15.92
C TRP A 263 -16.48 6.67 -14.54
N THR A 264 -17.73 7.04 -14.28
CA THR A 264 -18.42 6.65 -13.04
C THR A 264 -19.74 5.99 -13.36
N GLN A 265 -20.03 4.84 -12.77
CA GLN A 265 -21.37 4.27 -12.95
C GLN A 265 -22.36 5.04 -12.08
N GLU A 266 -22.22 5.00 -10.76
CA GLU A 266 -23.19 5.58 -9.83
C GLU A 266 -22.52 6.48 -8.79
N VAL A 267 -23.15 7.61 -8.51
CA VAL A 267 -22.74 8.55 -7.46
C VAL A 267 -23.92 8.89 -6.58
N TYR A 268 -23.82 8.56 -5.30
CA TYR A 268 -24.69 9.02 -4.23
C TYR A 268 -23.96 10.11 -3.44
N GLY A 269 -24.18 11.37 -3.83
CA GLY A 269 -23.54 12.54 -3.22
C GLY A 269 -23.04 13.55 -4.25
N HIS A 270 -21.75 13.84 -4.26
CA HIS A 270 -21.19 14.91 -5.10
C HIS A 270 -20.05 14.44 -6.00
N GLU A 271 -20.15 14.74 -7.28
CA GLU A 271 -19.08 14.58 -8.25
C GLU A 271 -18.59 15.95 -8.71
N LYS A 272 -17.27 16.19 -8.64
CA LYS A 272 -16.64 17.41 -9.13
C LYS A 272 -15.48 17.07 -10.07
N CYS A 273 -15.63 17.43 -11.34
CA CYS A 273 -14.57 17.36 -12.34
C CYS A 273 -14.12 18.78 -12.74
N MET A 274 -12.80 19.00 -12.80
CA MET A 274 -12.17 20.25 -13.21
C MET A 274 -11.00 19.92 -14.16
N ASP A 275 -10.84 20.70 -15.23
CA ASP A 275 -9.77 20.50 -16.22
C ASP A 275 -9.77 19.06 -16.78
N THR A 276 -10.93 18.61 -17.26
CA THR A 276 -11.08 17.23 -17.73
C THR A 276 -11.43 17.11 -19.20
N ARG A 277 -10.79 16.18 -19.90
CA ARG A 277 -11.06 15.99 -21.33
C ARG A 277 -12.37 15.23 -21.57
N GLY A 278 -12.73 14.29 -20.71
CA GLY A 278 -13.94 13.50 -20.86
C GLY A 278 -14.47 13.03 -19.53
N VAL A 279 -15.75 13.25 -19.28
CA VAL A 279 -16.47 12.73 -18.12
C VAL A 279 -17.67 11.94 -18.65
N TRP A 280 -17.75 10.68 -18.29
CA TRP A 280 -18.92 9.85 -18.53
C TRP A 280 -19.47 9.41 -17.18
N THR A 281 -20.75 9.65 -16.95
CA THR A 281 -21.45 9.07 -15.81
C THR A 281 -22.76 8.45 -16.21
N ARG A 282 -23.12 7.33 -15.60
CA ARG A 282 -24.44 6.77 -15.80
C ARG A 282 -25.44 7.52 -14.94
N GLU A 283 -25.36 7.40 -13.63
CA GLU A 283 -26.35 7.92 -12.69
C GLU A 283 -25.72 8.77 -11.60
N VAL A 284 -26.39 9.86 -11.23
CA VAL A 284 -26.00 10.72 -10.10
C VAL A 284 -27.21 11.06 -9.26
N TYR A 285 -27.18 10.65 -7.99
CA TYR A 285 -28.10 11.06 -6.94
C TYR A 285 -27.42 12.12 -6.07
N GLY A 286 -27.66 13.39 -6.38
CA GLY A 286 -27.08 14.54 -5.69
C GLY A 286 -26.58 15.61 -6.66
N HIS A 287 -25.29 15.96 -6.57
CA HIS A 287 -24.74 17.08 -7.35
C HIS A 287 -23.57 16.67 -8.24
N LYS A 288 -23.69 16.98 -9.52
CA LYS A 288 -22.59 16.90 -10.48
C LYS A 288 -22.11 18.28 -10.89
N ARG A 289 -20.81 18.55 -10.77
CA ARG A 289 -20.18 19.80 -11.24
C ARG A 289 -19.00 19.49 -12.16
N CYS A 290 -19.06 20.01 -13.38
CA CYS A 290 -17.96 19.97 -14.35
C CYS A 290 -17.53 21.39 -14.70
N MET A 291 -16.24 21.69 -14.61
CA MET A 291 -15.62 22.96 -15.03
C MET A 291 -14.46 22.69 -15.97
N ASP A 292 -14.28 23.53 -16.98
CA ASP A 292 -13.15 23.43 -17.91
C ASP A 292 -13.08 22.03 -18.54
N THR A 293 -14.24 21.56 -19.04
CA THR A 293 -14.37 20.19 -19.54
C THR A 293 -14.68 20.13 -21.02
N ARG A 294 -13.95 19.29 -21.76
CA ARG A 294 -14.19 19.18 -23.21
C ARG A 294 -15.49 18.42 -23.51
N SER A 295 -15.80 17.35 -22.78
CA SER A 295 -17.01 16.57 -23.05
C SER A 295 -17.56 15.95 -21.77
N VAL A 296 -18.85 16.15 -21.52
CA VAL A 296 -19.58 15.58 -20.39
C VAL A 296 -20.76 14.80 -20.90
N TRP A 297 -20.79 13.51 -20.62
CA TRP A 297 -21.89 12.60 -20.92
C TRP A 297 -22.52 12.16 -19.60
N THR A 298 -23.84 12.24 -19.50
CA THR A 298 -24.57 11.78 -18.33
C THR A 298 -25.88 11.16 -18.75
N LEU A 299 -26.18 9.95 -18.28
CA LEU A 299 -27.48 9.36 -18.56
C LEU A 299 -28.52 10.06 -17.69
N GLU A 300 -28.41 9.93 -16.38
CA GLU A 300 -29.44 10.39 -15.43
C GLU A 300 -28.83 11.22 -14.30
N VAL A 301 -29.55 12.26 -13.89
CA VAL A 301 -29.24 13.04 -12.70
C VAL A 301 -30.49 13.27 -11.89
N TYR A 302 -30.49 12.81 -10.65
CA TYR A 302 -31.46 13.12 -9.61
C TYR A 302 -30.84 14.16 -8.67
N GLY A 303 -31.11 15.44 -8.92
CA GLY A 303 -30.58 16.56 -8.16
C GLY A 303 -30.06 17.68 -9.06
N HIS A 304 -28.80 18.08 -8.91
CA HIS A 304 -28.26 19.25 -9.61
C HIS A 304 -27.08 18.90 -10.52
N LYS A 305 -27.16 19.28 -11.79
CA LYS A 305 -26.05 19.25 -12.73
C LYS A 305 -25.60 20.68 -13.05
N ARG A 306 -24.31 20.99 -12.83
CA ARG A 306 -23.68 22.25 -13.23
C ARG A 306 -22.52 21.99 -14.19
N CYS A 307 -22.57 22.57 -15.37
CA CYS A 307 -21.46 22.61 -16.32
C CYS A 307 -21.07 24.07 -16.58
N MET A 308 -19.78 24.36 -16.57
CA MET A 308 -19.21 25.68 -16.79
C MET A 308 -17.95 25.52 -17.65
N ASP A 309 -17.75 26.41 -18.62
CA ASP A 309 -16.60 26.36 -19.54
C ASP A 309 -16.47 24.99 -20.21
N THR A 310 -17.55 24.54 -20.86
CA THR A 310 -17.59 23.19 -21.46
C THR A 310 -17.85 23.19 -22.95
N ARG A 311 -17.09 22.37 -23.69
CA ARG A 311 -17.28 22.30 -25.15
C ARG A 311 -18.51 21.49 -25.55
N GLY A 312 -18.85 20.44 -24.82
CA GLY A 312 -20.00 19.59 -25.13
C GLY A 312 -20.59 18.97 -23.88
N VAL A 313 -21.90 19.13 -23.70
CA VAL A 313 -22.67 18.50 -22.63
C VAL A 313 -23.79 17.71 -23.26
N TRP A 314 -23.80 16.41 -23.02
CA TRP A 314 -24.90 15.53 -23.34
C TRP A 314 -25.51 15.04 -22.03
N THR A 315 -26.82 15.20 -21.88
CA THR A 315 -27.59 14.56 -20.82
C THR A 315 -28.81 13.89 -21.41
N ARG A 316 -29.13 12.67 -21.00
CA ARG A 316 -30.43 12.09 -21.33
C ARG A 316 -31.51 12.70 -20.44
N GLU A 317 -31.50 12.42 -19.14
CA GLU A 317 -32.56 12.83 -18.22
C GLU A 317 -32.00 13.62 -17.03
N VAL A 318 -32.74 14.63 -16.58
CA VAL A 318 -32.47 15.37 -15.35
C VAL A 318 -33.76 15.53 -14.55
N TYR A 319 -33.77 15.01 -13.32
CA TYR A 319 -34.77 15.26 -12.30
C TYR A 319 -34.21 16.26 -11.29
N GLY A 320 -34.55 17.54 -11.44
CA GLY A 320 -34.07 18.62 -10.60
C GLY A 320 -33.56 19.83 -11.40
N HIS A 321 -32.32 20.26 -11.18
CA HIS A 321 -31.80 21.47 -11.80
C HIS A 321 -30.59 21.22 -12.68
N LYS A 322 -30.66 21.65 -13.93
CA LYS A 322 -29.53 21.72 -14.85
C LYS A 322 -29.10 23.18 -15.05
N ARG A 323 -27.81 23.46 -14.86
CA ARG A 323 -27.20 24.75 -15.22
C ARG A 323 -26.01 24.56 -16.15
N CYS A 324 -26.04 25.21 -17.30
CA CYS A 324 -24.91 25.31 -18.22
C CYS A 324 -24.54 26.79 -18.40
N MET A 325 -23.25 27.10 -18.36
CA MET A 325 -22.70 28.45 -18.51
C MET A 325 -21.42 28.36 -19.36
N ASP A 326 -21.23 29.28 -20.29
CA ASP A 326 -20.06 29.31 -21.18
C ASP A 326 -19.84 27.97 -21.89
N THR A 327 -20.92 27.43 -22.47
CA THR A 327 -20.89 26.11 -23.12
C THR A 327 -21.11 26.20 -24.62
N ARG A 328 -20.29 25.49 -25.41
CA ARG A 328 -20.45 25.54 -26.87
C ARG A 328 -21.68 24.76 -27.35
N SER A 329 -21.94 23.59 -26.77
CA SER A 329 -23.06 22.74 -27.18
C SER A 329 -23.64 21.99 -25.98
N VAL A 330 -24.96 22.09 -25.83
CA VAL A 330 -25.74 21.37 -24.82
C VAL A 330 -26.85 20.61 -25.53
N TRP A 331 -26.88 19.30 -25.30
CA TRP A 331 -27.94 18.41 -25.72
C TRP A 331 -28.58 17.81 -24.46
N THR A 332 -29.90 17.91 -24.38
CA THR A 332 -30.70 17.34 -23.31
C THR A 332 -31.91 16.63 -23.91
N GLN A 333 -32.18 15.39 -23.53
CA GLN A 333 -33.43 14.77 -23.94
C GLN A 333 -34.57 15.33 -23.08
N GLU A 334 -34.55 15.06 -21.77
CA GLU A 334 -35.66 15.39 -20.87
C GLU A 334 -35.16 16.10 -19.61
N VAL A 335 -35.92 17.10 -19.16
CA VAL A 335 -35.72 17.78 -17.89
C VAL A 335 -37.03 17.85 -17.12
N TYR A 336 -37.06 17.24 -15.94
CA TYR A 336 -38.12 17.38 -14.95
C TYR A 336 -37.65 18.34 -13.86
N GLY A 337 -38.00 19.62 -13.98
CA GLY A 337 -37.55 20.67 -13.07
C GLY A 337 -37.07 21.92 -13.80
N HIS A 338 -35.85 22.38 -13.53
CA HIS A 338 -35.35 23.65 -14.05
C HIS A 338 -34.11 23.48 -14.92
N GLU A 339 -34.14 24.07 -16.12
CA GLU A 339 -32.97 24.21 -16.98
C GLU A 339 -32.58 25.68 -17.12
N LYS A 340 -31.31 26.00 -16.85
CA LYS A 340 -30.74 27.32 -17.07
C LYS A 340 -29.51 27.24 -17.96
N CYS A 341 -29.54 27.89 -19.11
CA CYS A 341 -28.37 28.06 -19.99
C CYS A 341 -28.02 29.55 -20.11
N MET A 342 -26.73 29.87 -20.03
CA MET A 342 -26.21 31.24 -20.17
C MET A 342 -24.93 31.20 -21.03
N ASP A 343 -24.79 32.13 -21.97
CA ASP A 343 -23.61 32.22 -22.85
C ASP A 343 -23.31 30.91 -23.59
N THR A 344 -24.37 30.29 -24.12
CA THR A 344 -24.27 28.98 -24.77
C THR A 344 -24.57 29.05 -26.26
N ARG A 345 -23.64 28.58 -27.10
CA ARG A 345 -23.75 28.73 -28.56
C ARG A 345 -24.75 27.78 -29.22
N GLY A 346 -25.07 26.65 -28.61
CA GLY A 346 -26.02 25.68 -29.14
C GLY A 346 -26.70 24.93 -28.02
N VAL A 347 -28.01 25.09 -27.89
CA VAL A 347 -28.83 24.38 -26.90
C VAL A 347 -29.95 23.67 -27.62
N TRP A 348 -29.97 22.35 -27.48
CA TRP A 348 -31.08 21.51 -27.89
C TRP A 348 -31.63 20.80 -26.65
N THR A 349 -32.92 20.99 -26.39
CA THR A 349 -33.66 20.25 -25.37
C THR A 349 -34.94 19.76 -26.00
N ARG A 350 -35.21 18.45 -25.96
CA ARG A 350 -36.44 17.89 -26.53
C ARG A 350 -37.65 18.26 -25.67
N GLU A 351 -37.63 17.91 -24.39
CA GLU A 351 -38.76 18.07 -23.48
C GLU A 351 -38.33 18.68 -22.15
N VAL A 352 -39.10 19.66 -21.65
CA VAL A 352 -38.92 20.26 -20.33
C VAL A 352 -40.25 20.31 -19.61
N TYR A 353 -40.34 19.56 -18.52
CA TYR A 353 -41.43 19.55 -17.56
C TYR A 353 -41.07 20.44 -16.38
N GLY A 354 -41.20 21.74 -16.57
CA GLY A 354 -40.89 22.76 -15.58
C GLY A 354 -40.44 24.06 -16.23
N HIS A 355 -39.38 24.70 -15.72
CA HIS A 355 -38.95 26.01 -16.22
C HIS A 355 -37.63 25.93 -16.98
N LYS A 356 -37.64 26.46 -18.20
CA LYS A 356 -36.44 26.67 -19.02
C LYS A 356 -36.11 28.15 -19.10
N ARG A 357 -34.86 28.53 -18.83
CA ARG A 357 -34.35 29.89 -19.01
C ARG A 357 -33.04 29.88 -19.77
N CYS A 358 -33.02 30.53 -20.93
CA CYS A 358 -31.82 30.68 -21.75
C CYS A 358 -31.54 32.17 -21.96
N MET A 359 -30.33 32.63 -21.67
CA MET A 359 -29.88 34.03 -21.86
C MET A 359 -28.58 34.03 -22.65
N ASP A 360 -28.47 34.92 -23.63
CA ASP A 360 -27.30 35.02 -24.53
C ASP A 360 -26.97 33.67 -25.19
N THR A 361 -28.03 32.96 -25.59
CA THR A 361 -27.95 31.64 -26.19
C THR A 361 -28.47 31.63 -27.62
N ARG A 362 -27.79 30.90 -28.50
CA ARG A 362 -28.35 30.55 -29.82
C ARG A 362 -28.97 29.15 -29.73
N SER A 363 -30.29 29.10 -29.54
CA SER A 363 -31.07 27.87 -29.62
C SER A 363 -31.17 27.39 -31.07
N VAL A 364 -31.09 26.07 -31.28
CA VAL A 364 -31.26 25.42 -32.60
C VAL A 364 -32.46 24.49 -32.54
#